data_AF-E2GJB8-F1
#
_entry.id   AF-E2GJB8-F1
#
_cell.length_a   1.000
_cell.length_b   1.000
_cell.length_c   1.000
_cell.angle_alpha   90.00
_cell.angle_beta   90.00
_cell.angle_gamma   90.00
#
_symmetry.space_group_name_H-M   'P 1'
#
loop_
_entity.id
_entity.type
_entity.pdbx_description
1 polymer ?
#
loop_
_entity_poly.entity_id
_entity_poly.type
_entity_poly.pdbx_seq_one_letter_code
_entity_poly.pdbx_strand_id
1 'polypeptide(L)'
;MKKTGALVAGEMSGHVFFKERWFGFDDGLYAGARLLEILSASDNPSEVLDNLPQSISTPELNISLPEGSNGHQVIEELAAKAQFEGATEIITIDGLRVEFPDGFGL
;
A
#
# COMPACT_ATOMS: atom_id res chain seq x y z
N MET A 1 12.47 2.93 -5.85
CA MET A 1 13.44 1.84 -6.18
C MET A 1 14.85 2.32 -6.50
N LYS A 2 15.08 3.24 -7.45
CA LYS A 2 16.44 3.68 -7.85
C LYS A 2 17.32 4.14 -6.67
N LYS A 3 16.77 4.94 -5.75
CA LYS A 3 17.47 5.46 -4.56
C LYS A 3 17.82 4.37 -3.54
N THR A 4 16.96 3.36 -3.37
CA THR A 4 17.08 2.34 -2.33
C THR A 4 17.71 1.04 -2.82
N GLY A 5 17.85 0.85 -4.14
CA GLY A 5 18.28 -0.43 -4.72
C GLY A 5 17.25 -1.55 -4.58
N ALA A 6 15.98 -1.23 -4.25
CA ALA A 6 14.93 -2.22 -4.05
C ALA A 6 14.74 -3.13 -5.28
N LEU A 7 14.59 -4.43 -5.04
CA LEU A 7 14.42 -5.45 -6.06
C LEU A 7 12.97 -5.61 -6.55
N VAL A 8 12.02 -5.23 -5.71
CA VAL A 8 10.58 -5.23 -6.00
C VAL A 8 9.94 -4.03 -5.31
N ALA A 9 8.87 -3.49 -5.89
CA ALA A 9 7.98 -2.53 -5.25
C ALA A 9 6.54 -2.75 -5.76
N GLY A 10 5.55 -2.24 -5.04
CA GLY A 10 4.16 -2.29 -5.46
C GLY A 10 3.33 -1.23 -4.76
N GLU A 11 2.21 -0.87 -5.39
CA GLU A 11 1.24 0.11 -4.92
C GLU A 11 -0.17 -0.49 -4.89
N MET A 12 -1.05 0.04 -4.05
CA MET A 12 -2.44 -0.44 -3.91
C MET A 12 -3.27 -0.27 -5.19
N SER A 13 -2.86 0.64 -6.08
CA SER A 13 -3.45 0.85 -7.41
C SER A 13 -3.21 -0.33 -8.38
N GLY A 14 -2.35 -1.29 -8.01
CA GLY A 14 -2.04 -2.48 -8.81
C GLY A 14 -0.75 -2.35 -9.64
N HIS A 15 -0.05 -1.22 -9.58
CA HIS A 15 1.27 -1.09 -10.20
C HIS A 15 2.30 -1.91 -9.42
N VAL A 16 2.97 -2.85 -10.12
CA VAL A 16 4.00 -3.72 -9.55
C VAL A 16 5.29 -3.59 -10.36
N PHE A 17 6.40 -3.36 -9.66
CA PHE A 17 7.70 -3.07 -10.24
C PHE A 17 8.68 -4.19 -9.89
N PHE A 18 9.23 -4.85 -10.90
CA PHE A 18 10.31 -5.82 -10.71
C PHE A 18 11.63 -5.23 -11.20
N LYS A 19 12.63 -5.21 -10.33
CA LYS A 19 14.03 -4.97 -10.69
C LYS A 19 14.85 -6.25 -10.69
N GLU A 20 14.45 -7.22 -9.87
CA GLU A 20 14.95 -8.60 -9.98
C GLU A 20 14.45 -9.22 -11.30
N ARG A 21 15.39 -9.72 -12.11
CA ARG A 21 15.17 -10.29 -13.46
C ARG A 21 14.43 -9.38 -14.45
N TRP A 22 14.31 -8.08 -14.15
CA TRP A 22 13.60 -7.10 -14.96
C TRP A 22 14.18 -5.69 -14.81
N PHE A 23 13.55 -4.70 -15.43
CA PHE A 23 14.17 -3.38 -15.64
C PHE A 23 13.88 -2.37 -14.52
N GLY A 24 12.88 -2.63 -13.67
CA GLY A 24 12.50 -1.76 -12.54
C GLY A 24 11.42 -0.74 -12.85
N PHE A 25 10.71 -0.86 -13.98
CA PHE A 25 9.46 -0.14 -14.26
C PHE A 25 8.26 -1.05 -13.95
N ASP A 26 7.08 -0.44 -13.83
CA ASP A 26 5.81 -1.14 -13.63
C ASP A 26 5.32 -1.80 -14.92
N ASP A 27 5.03 -3.09 -14.83
CA ASP A 27 4.61 -3.87 -16.00
C ASP A 27 3.59 -4.92 -15.57
N GLY A 28 2.32 -4.66 -15.86
CA GLY A 28 1.23 -5.57 -15.51
C GLY A 28 1.31 -6.92 -16.22
N LEU A 29 1.84 -6.97 -17.46
CA LEU A 29 1.98 -8.24 -18.18
C LEU A 29 3.09 -9.08 -17.56
N TYR A 30 4.23 -8.46 -17.25
CA TYR A 30 5.32 -9.15 -16.59
C TYR A 30 4.95 -9.56 -15.16
N ALA A 31 4.23 -8.71 -14.41
CA ALA A 31 3.71 -9.06 -13.10
C ALA A 31 2.76 -10.27 -13.15
N GLY A 32 1.86 -10.30 -14.14
CA GLY A 32 1.02 -11.47 -14.41
C GLY A 32 1.82 -12.73 -14.73
N ALA A 33 2.87 -12.62 -15.56
CA ALA A 33 3.75 -13.74 -15.86
C ALA A 33 4.52 -14.25 -14.62
N ARG A 34 4.98 -13.35 -13.74
CA ARG A 34 5.64 -13.71 -12.47
C ARG A 34 4.66 -14.35 -11.49
N LEU A 35 3.41 -13.89 -11.46
CA LEU A 35 2.35 -14.54 -10.68
C LEU A 35 2.09 -15.96 -11.18
N LEU A 36 1.96 -16.15 -12.50
CA LEU A 36 1.76 -17.48 -13.10
C LEU A 36 2.96 -18.41 -12.84
N GLU A 37 4.19 -17.90 -12.94
CA GLU A 37 5.42 -18.64 -12.58
C GLU A 37 5.31 -19.21 -11.15
N ILE A 38 4.93 -18.38 -10.18
CA ILE A 38 4.76 -18.79 -8.78
C ILE A 38 3.61 -19.80 -8.62
N LEU A 39 2.42 -19.48 -9.16
CA LEU A 39 1.22 -20.27 -8.96
C LEU A 39 1.29 -21.64 -9.65
N SER A 40 2.03 -21.75 -10.76
CA SER A 40 2.22 -23.00 -11.50
C SER A 40 2.97 -24.08 -10.71
N ALA A 41 3.61 -23.73 -9.58
CA ALA A 41 4.28 -24.68 -8.70
C ALA A 41 3.32 -25.40 -7.73
N SER A 42 2.04 -25.04 -7.74
CA SER A 42 0.99 -25.63 -6.89
C SER A 42 -0.10 -26.29 -7.73
N ASP A 43 -0.60 -27.44 -7.27
CA ASP A 43 -1.78 -28.09 -7.85
C ASP A 43 -3.08 -27.31 -7.57
N ASN A 44 -3.07 -26.43 -6.56
CA ASN A 44 -4.20 -25.57 -6.19
C ASN A 44 -3.76 -24.10 -6.04
N PRO A 45 -3.75 -23.31 -7.13
CA PRO A 45 -3.36 -21.90 -7.10
C PRO A 45 -4.21 -21.01 -6.18
N SER A 46 -5.52 -21.28 -6.07
CA SER A 46 -6.42 -20.47 -5.24
C SER A 46 -6.03 -20.57 -3.76
N GLU A 47 -5.74 -21.78 -3.29
CA GLU A 47 -5.32 -22.00 -1.90
C GLU A 47 -4.01 -21.28 -1.54
N VAL A 48 -3.10 -21.12 -2.51
CA VAL A 48 -1.87 -20.32 -2.29
C VAL A 48 -2.21 -18.86 -1.99
N LEU A 49 -3.20 -18.29 -2.70
CA LEU A 49 -3.63 -16.91 -2.51
C LEU A 49 -4.49 -16.74 -1.26
N ASP A 50 -5.43 -17.66 -1.03
CA ASP A 50 -6.38 -17.61 0.09
C ASP A 50 -5.69 -17.79 1.45
N ASN A 51 -4.54 -18.48 1.48
CA ASN A 51 -3.73 -18.66 2.68
C ASN A 51 -2.83 -17.46 3.03
N LEU A 52 -2.79 -16.41 2.20
CA LEU A 52 -2.08 -15.18 2.56
C LEU A 52 -2.77 -14.51 3.76
N PRO A 53 -2.01 -13.98 4.75
CA PRO A 53 -2.60 -13.30 5.91
C PRO A 53 -3.59 -12.22 5.49
N GLN A 54 -4.78 -12.26 6.08
CA GLN A 54 -5.85 -11.29 5.82
C GLN A 54 -6.08 -10.41 7.05
N SER A 55 -6.48 -9.17 6.79
CA SER A 55 -6.99 -8.24 7.80
C SER A 55 -8.38 -7.75 7.37
N ILE A 56 -9.20 -7.31 8.32
CA ILE A 56 -10.46 -6.63 8.00
C ILE A 56 -10.12 -5.21 7.56
N SER A 57 -10.66 -4.77 6.42
CA SER A 57 -10.45 -3.41 5.89
C SER A 57 -11.76 -2.74 5.49
N THR A 58 -11.79 -1.41 5.56
CA THR A 58 -12.83 -0.62 4.91
C THR A 58 -12.58 -0.56 3.39
N PRO A 59 -13.58 -0.24 2.57
CA PRO A 59 -13.30 0.29 1.23
C PRO A 59 -12.57 1.63 1.34
N GLU A 60 -12.06 2.13 0.20
CA GLU A 60 -11.55 3.49 0.11
C GLU A 60 -12.67 4.51 0.36
N LEU A 61 -12.47 5.40 1.33
CA LEU A 61 -13.42 6.44 1.70
C LEU A 61 -13.00 7.77 1.08
N ASN A 62 -13.82 8.30 0.19
CA ASN A 62 -13.58 9.58 -0.47
C ASN A 62 -14.41 10.69 0.18
N ILE A 63 -13.74 11.69 0.75
CA ILE A 63 -14.37 12.85 1.41
C ILE A 63 -14.13 14.08 0.55
N SER A 64 -15.19 14.60 -0.06
CA SER A 64 -15.13 15.85 -0.83
C SER A 64 -14.88 17.04 0.09
N LEU A 65 -13.89 17.86 -0.26
CA LEU A 65 -13.63 19.12 0.43
C LEU A 65 -14.42 20.27 -0.21
N PRO A 66 -14.77 21.32 0.57
CA PRO A 66 -15.38 22.53 0.02
C PRO A 66 -14.49 23.16 -1.06
N GLU A 67 -15.10 23.81 -2.04
CA GLU A 67 -14.39 24.53 -3.11
C GLU A 67 -13.40 25.55 -2.52
N GLY A 68 -12.17 25.58 -3.05
CA GLY A 68 -11.09 26.43 -2.54
C GLY A 68 -10.34 25.88 -1.32
N SER A 69 -10.73 24.72 -0.78
CA SER A 69 -9.99 24.05 0.30
C SER A 69 -8.70 23.43 -0.21
N ASN A 70 -7.68 23.37 0.66
CA ASN A 70 -6.42 22.67 0.39
C ASN A 70 -6.34 21.41 1.25
N GLY A 71 -6.46 20.24 0.62
CA GLY A 71 -6.41 18.95 1.31
C GLY A 71 -5.11 18.71 2.07
N HIS A 72 -3.96 19.14 1.53
CA HIS A 72 -2.68 19.01 2.25
C HIS A 72 -2.68 19.80 3.56
N GLN A 73 -3.19 21.04 3.53
CA GLN A 73 -3.27 21.85 4.73
C GLN A 73 -4.20 21.22 5.78
N VAL A 74 -5.33 20.65 5.36
CA VAL A 74 -6.25 19.93 6.27
C VAL A 74 -5.53 18.78 6.96
N ILE A 75 -4.76 17.98 6.23
CA ILE A 75 -4.02 16.85 6.79
C ILE A 75 -2.86 17.32 7.68
N GLU A 76 -2.14 18.37 7.31
CA GLU A 76 -1.09 18.97 8.15
C GLU A 76 -1.66 19.46 9.49
N GLU A 77 -2.80 20.15 9.45
CA GLU A 77 -3.48 20.61 10.67
C GLU A 77 -3.98 19.45 11.54
N LEU A 78 -4.47 18.38 10.91
CA LEU A 78 -4.88 17.17 11.61
C LEU A 78 -3.67 16.51 12.28
N ALA A 79 -2.57 16.32 11.56
CA ALA A 79 -1.34 15.72 12.07
C ALA A 79 -0.74 16.53 13.23
N ALA A 80 -0.89 17.86 13.22
CA ALA A 80 -0.37 18.73 14.28
C ALA A 80 -1.23 18.76 15.56
N LYS A 81 -2.54 18.49 15.45
CA LYS A 81 -3.51 18.69 16.55
C LYS A 81 -4.08 17.39 17.10
N ALA A 82 -4.17 16.34 16.29
CA ALA A 82 -4.80 15.09 16.68
C ALA A 82 -3.92 14.32 17.67
N GLN A 83 -4.58 13.66 18.62
CA GLN A 83 -3.96 12.72 19.55
C GLN A 83 -4.55 11.35 19.30
N PHE A 84 -3.69 10.38 19.00
CA PHE A 84 -4.07 9.00 18.73
C PHE A 84 -3.65 8.13 19.92
N GLU A 85 -4.56 7.94 20.87
CA GLU A 85 -4.29 7.10 22.04
C GLU A 85 -4.02 5.66 21.61
N GLY A 86 -2.92 5.08 22.09
CA GLY A 86 -2.51 3.72 21.74
C GLY A 86 -1.78 3.58 20.41
N ALA A 87 -1.53 4.69 19.69
CA ALA A 87 -0.71 4.65 18.48
C ALA A 87 0.73 4.22 18.79
N THR A 88 1.26 3.34 17.95
CA THR A 88 2.65 2.85 18.02
C THR A 88 3.58 3.69 17.17
N GLU A 89 3.10 4.23 16.05
CA GLU A 89 3.87 5.07 15.14
C GLU A 89 2.96 6.04 14.37
N ILE A 90 3.49 7.22 14.04
CA ILE A 90 2.83 8.19 13.15
C ILE A 90 3.78 8.46 11.98
N ILE A 91 3.28 8.26 10.76
CA ILE A 91 4.03 8.35 9.51
C ILE A 91 3.40 9.43 8.62
N THR A 92 4.19 10.44 8.25
CA THR A 92 3.72 11.64 7.53
C THR A 92 4.41 11.84 6.17
N ILE A 93 4.82 10.73 5.52
CA ILE A 93 5.49 10.80 4.21
C ILE A 93 4.53 11.12 3.06
N ASP A 94 3.27 10.70 3.20
CA ASP A 94 2.17 10.93 2.27
C ASP A 94 0.86 10.91 3.07
N GLY A 95 0.32 12.09 3.38
CA GLY A 95 -0.81 12.23 4.29
C GLY A 95 -0.47 11.95 5.76
N LEU A 96 -1.36 11.25 6.46
CA LEU A 96 -1.23 10.91 7.88
C LEU A 96 -1.59 9.44 8.10
N ARG A 97 -0.58 8.58 8.20
CA ARG A 97 -0.77 7.18 8.58
C ARG A 97 -0.47 6.99 10.06
N VAL A 98 -1.36 6.30 10.76
CA VAL A 98 -1.23 6.01 12.19
C VAL A 98 -1.27 4.49 12.38
N GLU A 99 -0.20 3.94 12.95
CA GLU A 99 -0.06 2.53 13.27
C GLU A 99 -0.54 2.26 14.70
N PHE A 100 -1.19 1.12 14.90
CA PHE A 100 -1.64 0.59 16.20
C PHE A 100 -1.19 -0.87 16.34
N PRO A 101 -1.25 -1.48 17.54
CA PRO A 101 -0.84 -2.88 17.73
C PRO A 101 -1.61 -3.91 16.89
N ASP A 102 -2.84 -3.57 16.48
CA ASP A 102 -3.80 -4.46 15.82
C ASP A 102 -4.35 -3.92 14.48
N GLY A 103 -3.81 -2.80 13.98
CA GLY A 103 -4.24 -2.22 12.69
C GLY A 103 -3.59 -0.87 12.39
N PHE A 104 -4.05 -0.22 11.33
CA PHE A 104 -3.62 1.13 10.97
C PHE A 104 -4.76 1.94 10.34
N GLY A 105 -4.63 3.27 10.37
CA GLY A 105 -5.45 4.21 9.61
C GLY A 105 -4.60 5.04 8.65
N LEU A 106 -5.15 5.37 7.49
CA LEU A 106 -4.61 6.29 6.49
C LEU A 106 -5.72 7.18 5.95
#